data_AF-A0A6V7KMD1-F1
#
_entry.id   AF-A0A6V7KMD1-F1
#
_cell.length_a   1.000
_cell.length_b   1.000
_cell.length_c   1.000
_cell.angle_alpha   90.00
_cell.angle_beta   90.00
_cell.angle_gamma   90.00
#
_symmetry.space_group_name_H-M   'P 1'
#
loop_
_entity.id
_entity.type
_entity.pdbx_description
1 polymer ?
#
loop_
_entity_poly.entity_id
_entity_poly.type
_entity_poly.pdbx_seq_one_letter_code
_entity_poly.pdbx_strand_id
1 'polypeptide(L)'
;VTLRLCWTLKNIPELKEDAAAGKAVFGGVECWLLYKLTGKHLSDVSNASATGLFDPFRMAWADWGMSLFKIPETMFPKIVDCAGKFGNTPEDIFGVPVPITCC
;
A
#
# COMPACT_ATOMS: atom_id res chain seq x y z
N VAL A 1 9.21 3.15 -7.72
CA VAL A 1 7.99 3.91 -7.33
C VAL A 1 8.27 4.89 -6.20
N THR A 2 9.11 4.52 -5.24
CA THR A 2 9.47 5.32 -4.05
C THR A 2 9.91 6.75 -4.32
N LEU A 3 10.73 7.02 -5.34
CA LEU A 3 11.17 8.40 -5.61
C LEU A 3 10.01 9.35 -5.92
N ARG A 4 8.91 8.85 -6.52
CA ARG A 4 7.69 9.64 -6.73
C ARG A 4 6.99 9.93 -5.41
N LEU A 5 6.93 8.96 -4.48
CA LEU A 5 6.41 9.18 -3.13
C LEU A 5 7.24 10.24 -2.38
N CYS A 6 8.57 10.10 -2.38
CA CYS A 6 9.46 11.05 -1.72
C CYS A 6 9.32 12.46 -2.31
N TRP A 7 9.22 12.56 -3.64
CA TRP A 7 8.97 13.84 -4.30
C TRP A 7 7.61 14.41 -3.88
N THR A 8 6.56 13.61 -3.85
CA THR A 8 5.21 14.07 -3.51
C THR A 8 5.16 14.58 -2.07
N LEU A 9 5.71 13.85 -1.11
CA LEU A 9 5.80 14.26 0.30
C LEU A 9 6.68 15.50 0.52
N LYS A 10 7.66 15.74 -0.37
CA LYS A 10 8.51 16.93 -0.31
C LYS A 10 7.81 18.17 -0.87
N ASN A 11 6.99 18.01 -1.91
CA ASN A 11 6.42 19.12 -2.68
C ASN A 11 4.96 19.44 -2.35
N ILE A 12 4.25 18.54 -1.65
CA ILE A 12 2.87 18.75 -1.20
C ILE A 12 2.87 18.79 0.34
N PRO A 13 2.95 19.98 0.97
CA PRO A 13 3.03 20.11 2.42
C PRO A 13 1.87 19.46 3.16
N GLU A 14 0.65 19.59 2.65
CA GLU A 14 -0.57 19.04 3.25
C GLU A 14 -0.50 17.51 3.31
N LEU A 15 0.02 16.88 2.26
CA LEU A 15 0.19 15.43 2.24
C LEU A 15 1.24 14.97 3.26
N LYS A 16 2.28 15.76 3.48
CA LYS A 16 3.30 15.46 4.48
C LYS A 16 2.73 15.51 5.90
N GLU A 17 1.88 16.49 6.17
CA GLU A 17 1.16 16.61 7.46
C GLU A 17 0.18 15.44 7.65
N ASP A 18 -0.60 15.11 6.62
CA ASP A 18 -1.52 13.97 6.65
C ASP A 18 -0.78 12.63 6.82
N ALA A 19 0.37 12.46 6.18
CA ALA A 19 1.24 11.30 6.37
C ALA A 19 1.72 11.18 7.83
N ALA A 20 2.18 12.28 8.42
CA ALA A 20 2.60 12.31 9.81
C ALA A 20 1.44 12.07 10.79
N ALA A 21 0.22 12.50 10.43
CA ALA A 21 -0.99 12.29 11.22
C ALA A 21 -1.68 10.92 10.98
N GLY A 22 -1.12 10.06 10.12
CA GLY A 22 -1.71 8.76 9.76
C GLY A 22 -3.01 8.86 8.94
N LYS A 23 -3.25 10.00 8.29
CA LYS A 23 -4.41 10.26 7.41
C LYS A 23 -4.13 9.97 5.94
N ALA A 24 -2.87 9.78 5.58
CA ALA A 24 -2.45 9.38 4.23
C ALA A 24 -1.78 8.00 4.27
N VAL A 25 -2.01 7.22 3.22
CA VAL A 25 -1.38 5.91 3.00
C VAL A 25 -0.78 5.85 1.60
N PHE A 26 0.22 5.00 1.43
CA PHE A 26 0.90 4.71 0.18
C PHE A 26 0.54 3.31 -0.31
N GLY A 27 0.50 3.11 -1.62
CA GLY A 27 0.29 1.80 -2.24
C GLY A 27 0.46 1.89 -3.76
N GLY A 28 0.66 0.75 -4.40
CA GLY A 28 0.53 0.65 -5.85
C GLY A 28 -0.92 0.72 -6.31
N VAL A 29 -1.15 0.45 -7.60
CA VAL A 29 -2.50 0.49 -8.19
C VAL A 29 -3.35 -0.66 -7.64
N GLU A 30 -2.75 -1.84 -7.47
CA GLU A 30 -3.35 -3.01 -6.85
C GLU A 30 -3.85 -2.71 -5.44
N CYS A 31 -3.03 -2.05 -4.63
CA CYS A 31 -3.33 -1.70 -3.27
C CYS A 31 -4.49 -0.70 -3.20
N TRP A 32 -4.48 0.29 -4.11
CA TRP A 32 -5.57 1.26 -4.22
C TRP A 32 -6.89 0.61 -4.63
N LEU A 33 -6.88 -0.26 -5.65
CA LEU A 33 -8.06 -1.00 -6.10
C LEU A 33 -8.60 -1.89 -4.98
N LEU A 34 -7.73 -2.62 -4.30
CA LEU A 34 -8.12 -3.49 -3.19
C LEU A 34 -8.70 -2.69 -2.03
N TYR A 35 -8.12 -1.54 -1.69
CA TYR A 35 -8.66 -0.64 -0.68
C TYR A 35 -10.05 -0.13 -1.05
N LYS A 36 -10.26 0.28 -2.30
CA LYS A 36 -11.58 0.73 -2.78
C LYS A 36 -12.62 -0.38 -2.77
N LEU A 37 -12.21 -1.61 -3.07
CA LEU A 37 -13.11 -2.76 -3.19
C LEU A 37 -13.28 -3.55 -1.89
N THR A 38 -12.47 -3.33 -0.85
CA THR A 38 -12.57 -4.15 0.38
C THR A 38 -12.34 -3.36 1.66
N GLY A 39 -11.92 -2.10 1.57
CA GLY A 39 -11.45 -1.31 2.71
C GLY A 39 -10.09 -1.73 3.25
N LYS A 40 -9.41 -2.72 2.63
CA LYS A 40 -8.14 -3.24 3.13
C LYS A 40 -6.94 -2.65 2.41
N HIS A 41 -5.97 -2.21 3.21
CA HIS A 41 -4.71 -1.65 2.74
C HIS A 41 -3.63 -2.74 2.72
N LEU A 42 -3.63 -3.55 1.65
CA LEU A 42 -2.73 -4.70 1.47
C LEU A 42 -1.97 -4.60 0.13
N SER A 43 -0.84 -5.30 0.04
CA SER A 43 -0.07 -5.50 -1.20
C SER A 43 0.56 -6.88 -1.17
N ASP A 44 0.71 -7.52 -2.32
CA ASP A 44 1.49 -8.74 -2.43
C ASP A 44 2.99 -8.45 -2.54
N VAL A 45 3.79 -9.52 -2.45
CA VAL A 45 5.25 -9.48 -2.55
C VAL A 45 5.71 -9.00 -3.93
N SER A 46 5.01 -9.37 -5.01
CA SER A 46 5.41 -9.02 -6.38
C SER A 46 5.30 -7.51 -6.62
N ASN A 47 4.19 -6.90 -6.21
CA ASN A 47 4.00 -5.46 -6.32
C ASN A 47 4.89 -4.70 -5.32
N ALA A 48 5.04 -5.19 -4.10
CA ALA A 48 5.94 -4.60 -3.11
C ALA A 48 7.40 -4.56 -3.62
N SER A 49 7.85 -5.61 -4.29
CA SER A 49 9.20 -5.70 -4.86
C SER A 49 9.48 -4.60 -5.91
N ALA A 50 8.46 -4.17 -6.65
CA ALA A 50 8.59 -3.11 -7.66
C ALA A 50 8.66 -1.68 -7.05
N THR A 51 8.46 -1.55 -5.74
CA THR A 51 8.47 -0.23 -5.09
C THR A 51 9.88 0.37 -4.99
N GLY A 52 10.86 -0.48 -4.70
CA GLY A 52 12.23 -0.12 -4.30
C GLY A 52 12.41 0.03 -2.77
N LEU A 53 11.41 -0.32 -1.97
CA LEU A 53 11.44 -0.29 -0.50
C LEU A 53 11.07 -1.62 0.16
N PHE A 54 10.99 -2.70 -0.61
CA PHE A 54 10.74 -4.03 -0.07
C PHE A 54 12.07 -4.78 0.12
N ASP A 55 12.26 -5.38 1.28
CA ASP A 55 13.38 -6.27 1.60
C ASP A 55 12.95 -7.73 1.37
N PRO A 56 13.42 -8.39 0.29
CA PRO A 56 13.01 -9.76 -0.03
C PRO A 56 13.62 -10.81 0.90
N PHE A 57 14.66 -10.48 1.67
CA PHE A 57 15.25 -11.41 2.64
C PHE A 57 14.48 -11.40 3.95
N ARG A 58 13.95 -10.24 4.35
CA ARG A 58 13.10 -10.09 5.55
C ARG A 58 11.61 -10.27 5.27
N MET A 59 11.20 -10.27 4.00
CA MET A 59 9.81 -10.30 3.57
C MET A 59 8.99 -9.14 4.17
N ALA A 60 9.60 -7.96 4.25
CA ALA A 60 9.04 -6.78 4.92
C ALA A 60 9.46 -5.48 4.22
N TRP A 61 8.86 -4.36 4.63
CA TRP A 61 9.32 -3.04 4.21
C TRP A 61 10.72 -2.76 4.78
N ALA A 62 11.55 -2.10 3.97
CA ALA A 62 12.95 -1.85 4.28
C ALA A 62 13.10 -0.66 5.22
N ASP A 63 13.33 -0.94 6.51
CA ASP A 63 13.50 0.04 7.59
C ASP A 63 14.48 1.17 7.25
N TRP A 64 15.59 0.83 6.57
CA TRP A 64 16.62 1.79 6.18
C TRP A 64 16.08 2.85 5.22
N GLY A 65 15.22 2.46 4.29
CA GLY A 65 14.68 3.37 3.28
C GLY A 65 13.62 4.28 3.87
N MET A 66 12.75 3.74 4.72
CA MET A 66 11.77 4.52 5.48
C MET A 66 12.46 5.55 6.39
N SER A 67 13.55 5.15 7.06
CA SER A 67 14.36 6.05 7.89
C SER A 67 15.04 7.15 7.08
N LEU A 68 15.64 6.79 5.93
CA LEU A 68 16.34 7.74 5.05
C LEU A 68 15.40 8.82 4.51
N PHE A 69 14.20 8.43 4.10
CA PHE A 69 13.20 9.36 3.52
C PHE A 69 12.24 9.95 4.57
N LYS A 70 12.38 9.57 5.85
CA LYS A 70 11.49 9.98 6.96
C LYS A 70 10.01 9.69 6.66
N ILE A 71 9.73 8.51 6.12
CA ILE A 71 8.37 8.05 5.80
C ILE A 71 7.93 7.11 6.92
N PRO A 72 6.77 7.36 7.56
CA PRO A 72 6.28 6.47 8.61
C PRO A 72 5.88 5.12 8.03
N GLU A 73 6.25 4.03 8.72
CA GLU A 73 5.93 2.65 8.31
C GLU A 73 4.41 2.42 8.16
N THR A 74 3.61 3.11 8.97
CA THR A 74 2.14 3.04 8.95
C THR A 74 1.53 3.50 7.62
N MET A 75 2.27 4.19 6.76
CA MET A 75 1.81 4.50 5.40
C MET A 75 1.84 3.31 4.47
N PHE A 76 2.64 2.28 4.74
CA PHE A 76 2.82 1.17 3.83
C PHE A 76 1.76 0.09 4.04
N PRO A 77 1.31 -0.58 2.95
CA PRO A 77 0.31 -1.63 3.07
C PRO A 77 0.89 -2.86 3.76
N LYS A 78 0.03 -3.63 4.41
CA LYS A 78 0.44 -4.92 4.95
C LYS A 78 0.78 -5.87 3.80
N ILE A 79 1.97 -6.47 3.85
CA ILE A 79 2.41 -7.48 2.90
C ILE A 79 1.64 -8.78 3.13
N VAL A 80 1.09 -9.34 2.05
CA VAL A 80 0.36 -10.60 2.02
C VAL A 80 0.87 -11.50 0.89
N ASP A 81 0.41 -12.75 0.85
CA ASP A 81 0.64 -13.65 -0.28
C ASP A 81 -0.10 -13.14 -1.54
N CYS A 82 0.34 -13.55 -2.73
CA CYS A 82 -0.31 -13.16 -3.99
C CYS A 82 -1.64 -13.88 -4.21
N ALA A 83 -1.83 -15.05 -3.59
CA ALA A 83 -3.07 -15.82 -3.62
C ALA A 83 -3.65 -15.96 -2.21
N GLY A 84 -4.95 -15.71 -2.05
CA GLY A 84 -5.57 -15.73 -0.73
C GLY A 84 -7.04 -15.35 -0.75
N LYS A 85 -7.55 -14.90 0.39
CA LYS A 85 -8.90 -14.31 0.50
C LYS A 85 -8.75 -12.88 1.00
N PHE A 86 -8.77 -11.93 0.08
CA PHE A 86 -8.52 -10.52 0.41
C PHE A 86 -9.80 -9.76 0.77
N GLY A 87 -10.96 -10.33 0.52
CA GLY A 87 -12.26 -9.77 0.90
C GLY A 87 -13.28 -10.03 -0.19
N ASN A 88 -14.42 -9.37 -0.07
CA ASN A 88 -15.42 -9.33 -1.13
C ASN A 88 -15.62 -7.88 -1.54
N THR A 89 -15.95 -7.69 -2.81
CA THR A 89 -16.42 -6.40 -3.33
C THR A 89 -17.72 -6.01 -2.65
N PRO A 90 -18.01 -4.70 -2.49
CA PRO A 90 -19.34 -4.23 -2.16
C PRO A 90 -20.39 -4.75 -3.12
N GLU A 91 -21.59 -5.06 -2.61
CA GLU A 91 -22.70 -5.61 -3.38
C GLU A 91 -23.23 -4.60 -4.41
N ASP A 92 -23.20 -3.31 -4.11
CA ASP A 92 -23.68 -2.23 -4.98
C ASP A 92 -22.85 -2.06 -6.27
N ILE A 93 -21.63 -2.58 -6.33
CA ILE A 93 -20.77 -2.50 -7.52
C ILE A 93 -21.16 -3.55 -8.56
N PHE A 94 -21.44 -4.79 -8.15
CA PHE A 94 -21.66 -5.92 -9.06
C PHE A 94 -23.04 -6.57 -8.93
N GLY A 95 -23.90 -6.06 -8.05
CA GLY A 95 -25.18 -6.66 -7.67
C GLY A 95 -25.05 -7.92 -6.80
N VAL A 96 -23.83 -8.42 -6.58
CA VAL A 96 -23.49 -9.52 -5.69
C VAL A 96 -22.08 -9.31 -5.13
N PRO A 97 -21.78 -9.76 -3.90
CA PRO A 97 -20.41 -9.76 -3.39
C PRO A 97 -19.52 -10.72 -4.19
N VAL A 98 -18.46 -10.19 -4.81
CA VAL A 98 -17.48 -10.99 -5.57
C VAL A 98 -16.21 -11.15 -4.74
N PRO A 99 -15.72 -12.38 -4.49
CA PRO A 99 -14.50 -12.60 -3.73
C PRO A 99 -13.26 -12.16 -4.51
N ILE A 100 -12.37 -11.41 -3.85
CA ILE A 100 -11.04 -11.09 -4.37
C ILE A 100 -10.05 -12.10 -3.80
N THR A 101 -9.48 -12.92 -4.69
CA THR A 101 -8.61 -14.03 -4.30
C THR A 101 -7.16 -13.90 -4.76
N CYS A 102 -6.85 -12.87 -5.54
CA CYS A 102 -5.49 -12.51 -5.93
C CYS A 102 -5.24 -11.02 -5.68
N CYS A 103 -4.01 -10.69 -5.32
CA CYS A 103 -3.52 -9.32 -5.10
C CYS A 103 -2.23 -9.12 -5.91
#